data_AF-A0AAE4C183-F1
#
_entry.id   AF-A0AAE4C183-F1
#
_cell.length_a   1.000
_cell.length_b   1.000
_cell.length_c   1.000
_cell.angle_alpha   90.00
_cell.angle_beta   90.00
_cell.angle_gamma   90.00
#
_symmetry.space_group_name_H-M   'P 1'
#
loop_
_entity.id
_entity.type
_entity.pdbx_description
1 polymer ?
#
loop_
_entity_poly.entity_id
_entity_poly.type
_entity_poly.pdbx_seq_one_letter_code
_entity_poly.pdbx_strand_id
1 'polypeptide(L)'
;MKPLSQFFISSMVVVFVGCNPQNKTSETHKPEAEVTQKNITFADFKKIKGVDNVQDVPFQLFTRLDSVRFFVAPDKDAAHLKIAYNKLDNYYGFEEFDDFYSIHYSINNNISNSIEAFVLKSEFTAAFDLTLQGVDLYEIRSSVFKKSQDVKNKSFSTYGTITEVSEQEFKTASNKRIDEVLIKDPHVILEGNKWLYINSTTEKKLITQHENVSTEDGLLSYEYIGVSPYLYLQVFKESSMETSDTYYSFYNVKSTANFQLFTAGYPQILPKKNWISYIVSNNDVGSDFAISTYVAESYNLEDLLYVNFTKFKIADGTKAFWADDETFYAEVYPTNSASSNGKKQKAAFIKIKLKADLFRMKKKYYNPYSNWPN
;
A
#
# COMPACT_ATOMS: atom_id res chain seq x y z
N MET A 1 20.54 -49.33 2.60
CA MET A 1 20.45 -50.43 3.59
C MET A 1 19.93 -49.86 4.90
N LYS A 2 18.82 -50.41 5.42
CA LYS A 2 18.28 -50.15 6.77
C LYS A 2 19.05 -50.96 7.81
N PRO A 3 18.94 -50.60 9.10
CA PRO A 3 18.04 -51.33 10.02
C PRO A 3 17.22 -50.34 10.90
N LEU A 4 15.89 -50.42 11.13
CA LEU A 4 15.05 -51.41 11.86
C LEU A 4 15.74 -51.90 13.14
N SER A 5 15.40 -51.47 14.36
CA SER A 5 14.15 -51.72 15.12
C SER A 5 14.60 -52.18 16.51
N GLN A 6 13.98 -51.69 17.60
CA GLN A 6 13.34 -52.58 18.59
C GLN A 6 12.62 -51.79 19.69
N PHE A 7 11.30 -52.00 19.72
CA PHE A 7 10.41 -51.77 20.85
C PHE A 7 10.71 -52.79 21.96
N PHE A 8 10.57 -52.38 23.22
CA PHE A 8 10.15 -53.28 24.29
C PHE A 8 9.10 -52.60 25.18
N ILE A 9 7.92 -53.21 25.18
CA ILE A 9 6.83 -53.03 26.13
C ILE A 9 7.06 -54.07 27.23
N SER A 10 6.97 -53.67 28.51
CA SER A 10 6.72 -54.61 29.60
C SER A 10 5.86 -53.98 30.67
N SER A 11 4.66 -54.50 30.78
CA SER A 11 3.66 -54.32 31.81
C SER A 11 3.88 -55.35 32.94
N MET A 12 3.69 -54.95 34.21
CA MET A 12 3.18 -55.82 35.28
C MET A 12 2.70 -54.94 36.44
N VAL A 13 1.38 -54.85 36.64
CA VAL A 13 0.55 -55.60 37.61
C VAL A 13 0.48 -54.94 39.00
N VAL A 14 -0.72 -54.42 39.21
CA VAL A 14 -1.44 -53.99 40.41
C VAL A 14 -1.25 -54.94 41.60
N VAL A 15 -0.99 -54.36 42.79
CA VAL A 15 -1.38 -54.96 44.06
C VAL A 15 -2.30 -53.98 44.79
N PHE A 16 -3.58 -54.36 44.87
CA PHE A 16 -4.53 -53.81 45.81
C PHE A 16 -4.17 -54.30 47.22
N VAL A 17 -3.88 -53.38 48.13
CA VAL A 17 -4.10 -53.62 49.57
C VAL A 17 -4.89 -52.43 50.09
N GLY A 18 -6.16 -52.68 50.41
CA GLY A 18 -7.02 -51.72 51.09
C GLY A 18 -6.72 -51.71 52.59
N CYS A 19 -6.66 -50.52 53.17
CA CYS A 19 -6.99 -50.24 54.56
C CYS A 19 -7.72 -48.89 54.60
N ASN A 20 -8.96 -48.91 55.10
CA ASN A 20 -9.78 -47.73 55.40
C ASN A 20 -9.48 -47.27 56.85
N PRO A 21 -10.04 -46.14 57.36
CA PRO A 21 -9.27 -44.97 57.75
C PRO A 21 -9.23 -44.77 59.27
N GLN A 22 -8.20 -44.10 59.78
CA GLN A 22 -8.25 -43.52 61.12
C GLN A 22 -7.90 -42.03 61.07
N ASN A 23 -8.88 -41.24 61.51
CA ASN A 23 -8.82 -39.79 61.69
C ASN A 23 -7.55 -39.35 62.41
N LYS A 24 -6.80 -38.45 61.76
CA LYS A 24 -6.03 -37.40 62.44
C LYS A 24 -6.24 -36.10 61.70
N THR A 25 -7.10 -35.28 62.27
CA THR A 25 -7.16 -33.84 62.08
C THR A 25 -5.77 -33.23 62.33
N SER A 26 -5.25 -32.53 61.32
CA SER A 26 -4.36 -31.39 61.52
C SER A 26 -4.58 -30.46 60.34
N GLU A 27 -5.34 -29.41 60.59
CA GLU A 27 -5.35 -28.20 59.80
C GLU A 27 -3.91 -27.72 59.59
N THR A 28 -3.54 -27.51 58.34
CA THR A 28 -2.70 -26.37 58.00
C THR A 28 -3.20 -25.91 56.64
N HIS A 29 -4.19 -25.02 56.70
CA HIS A 29 -4.53 -24.16 55.57
C HIS A 29 -3.23 -23.51 55.09
N LYS A 30 -2.69 -23.99 53.97
CA LYS A 30 -2.00 -23.07 53.07
C LYS A 30 -3.10 -22.12 52.60
N PRO A 31 -2.96 -20.80 52.79
CA PRO A 31 -3.84 -19.89 52.11
C PRO A 31 -3.59 -20.12 50.61
N GLU A 32 -4.52 -20.78 49.93
CA GLU A 32 -4.77 -20.46 48.54
C GLU A 32 -5.03 -18.96 48.56
N ALA A 33 -4.09 -18.20 48.00
CA ALA A 33 -4.34 -16.81 47.70
C ALA A 33 -5.54 -16.83 46.74
N GLU A 34 -6.73 -16.61 47.28
CA GLU A 34 -7.84 -16.08 46.51
C GLU A 34 -7.31 -14.80 45.89
N VAL A 35 -6.87 -14.90 44.63
CA VAL A 35 -6.69 -13.74 43.78
C VAL A 35 -8.10 -13.22 43.55
N THR A 36 -8.59 -12.44 44.52
CA THR A 36 -9.74 -11.57 44.34
C THR A 36 -9.34 -10.64 43.20
N GLN A 37 -9.78 -10.99 41.99
CA GLN A 37 -9.57 -10.17 40.81
C GLN A 37 -10.26 -8.84 41.12
N LYS A 38 -9.46 -7.84 41.52
CA LYS A 38 -9.94 -6.50 41.82
C LYS A 38 -10.80 -6.06 40.63
N ASN A 39 -12.05 -5.68 40.87
CA ASN A 39 -12.88 -5.10 39.82
C ASN A 39 -12.24 -3.79 39.36
N ILE A 40 -11.47 -3.86 38.28
CA ILE A 40 -10.80 -2.71 37.69
C ILE A 40 -11.83 -1.87 36.94
N THR A 41 -11.73 -0.57 37.10
CA THR A 41 -12.54 0.43 36.42
C THR A 41 -11.63 1.47 35.78
N PHE A 42 -12.19 2.35 34.94
CA PHE A 42 -11.41 3.47 34.39
C PHE A 42 -10.81 4.41 35.44
N ALA A 43 -11.33 4.42 36.68
CA ALA A 43 -10.79 5.23 37.77
C ALA A 43 -9.43 4.72 38.29
N ASP A 44 -9.08 3.46 38.00
CA ASP A 44 -7.80 2.86 38.40
C ASP A 44 -6.64 3.23 37.45
N PHE A 45 -6.92 3.88 36.32
CA PHE A 45 -5.92 4.31 35.35
C PHE A 45 -5.47 5.75 35.65
N LYS A 46 -4.22 6.06 35.29
CA LYS A 46 -3.67 7.41 35.44
C LYS A 46 -4.42 8.37 34.52
N LYS A 47 -4.99 9.42 35.10
CA LYS A 47 -5.61 10.52 34.34
C LYS A 47 -4.55 11.35 33.64
N ILE A 48 -4.85 11.72 32.40
CA ILE A 48 -3.99 12.52 31.55
C ILE A 48 -4.80 13.57 30.78
N LYS A 49 -4.10 14.52 30.15
CA LYS A 49 -4.71 15.33 29.11
C LYS A 49 -4.90 14.46 27.85
N GLY A 50 -6.08 14.50 27.25
CA GLY A 50 -6.34 13.79 26.00
C GLY A 50 -5.59 14.38 24.80
N VAL A 51 -5.72 13.71 23.67
CA VAL A 51 -5.13 14.14 22.39
C VAL A 51 -5.98 15.27 21.79
N ASP A 52 -5.45 16.49 21.79
CA ASP A 52 -6.12 17.66 21.19
C ASP A 52 -5.97 17.68 19.66
N ASN A 53 -4.82 17.23 19.15
CA ASN A 53 -4.49 17.20 17.72
C ASN A 53 -3.83 15.86 17.37
N VAL A 54 -4.43 15.14 16.44
CA VAL A 54 -3.98 13.81 16.01
C VAL A 54 -2.64 13.83 15.27
N GLN A 55 -2.24 14.98 14.73
CA GLN A 55 -0.95 15.15 14.06
C GLN A 55 0.22 15.21 15.05
N ASP A 56 -0.06 15.48 16.32
CA ASP A 56 0.95 15.57 17.38
C ASP A 56 1.19 14.22 18.08
N VAL A 57 0.46 13.19 17.67
CA VAL A 57 0.59 11.84 18.22
C VAL A 57 1.82 11.15 17.62
N PRO A 58 2.69 10.51 18.43
CA PRO A 58 3.86 9.80 17.92
C PRO A 58 3.53 8.71 16.88
N PHE A 59 2.53 7.88 17.15
CA PHE A 59 2.05 6.86 16.20
C PHE A 59 0.62 6.39 16.51
N GLN A 60 -0.07 5.89 15.49
CA GLN A 60 -1.39 5.27 15.64
C GLN A 60 -1.26 3.75 15.82
N LEU A 61 -2.22 3.15 16.51
CA LEU A 61 -2.31 1.71 16.73
C LEU A 61 -3.61 1.16 16.14
N PHE A 62 -3.52 -0.03 15.56
CA PHE A 62 -4.62 -0.74 14.93
C PHE A 62 -4.79 -2.12 15.55
N THR A 63 -6.03 -2.55 15.73
CA THR A 63 -6.36 -3.91 16.16
C THR A 63 -7.36 -4.54 15.20
N ARG A 64 -7.31 -5.87 15.09
CA ARG A 64 -8.31 -6.68 14.39
C ARG A 64 -9.21 -7.44 15.38
N LEU A 65 -9.00 -7.25 16.68
CA LEU A 65 -9.74 -7.94 17.73
C LEU A 65 -11.01 -7.19 18.07
N ASP A 66 -12.10 -7.92 18.34
CA ASP A 66 -13.37 -7.34 18.80
C ASP A 66 -13.29 -6.80 20.25
N SER A 67 -12.21 -7.12 20.95
CA SER A 67 -11.92 -6.59 22.28
C SER A 67 -10.43 -6.65 22.58
N VAL A 68 -9.96 -5.70 23.37
CA VAL A 68 -8.56 -5.54 23.76
C VAL A 68 -8.44 -5.38 25.27
N ARG A 69 -7.23 -5.54 25.80
CA ARG A 69 -6.96 -5.37 27.22
C ARG A 69 -6.17 -4.11 27.47
N PHE A 70 -6.69 -3.30 28.39
CA PHE A 70 -6.03 -2.10 28.91
C PHE A 70 -5.44 -2.44 30.26
N PHE A 71 -4.12 -2.38 30.38
CA PHE A 71 -3.40 -2.65 31.61
C PHE A 71 -3.08 -1.34 32.32
N VAL A 72 -3.11 -1.35 33.65
CA VAL A 72 -2.77 -0.16 34.47
C VAL A 72 -1.26 0.11 34.53
N ALA A 73 -0.44 -0.87 34.17
CA ALA A 73 1.02 -0.81 34.07
C ALA A 73 1.50 -1.73 32.93
N PRO A 74 2.70 -1.52 32.35
CA PRO A 74 3.24 -2.35 31.27
C PRO A 74 3.79 -3.69 31.77
N ASP A 75 2.93 -4.47 32.43
CA ASP A 75 3.24 -5.79 32.98
C ASP A 75 2.06 -6.74 32.68
N LYS A 76 2.37 -7.97 32.25
CA LYS A 76 1.35 -8.98 31.89
C LYS A 76 0.53 -9.44 33.10
N ASP A 77 1.10 -9.34 34.30
CA ASP A 77 0.43 -9.67 35.55
C ASP A 77 -0.30 -8.46 36.16
N ALA A 78 -0.20 -7.27 35.55
CA ALA A 78 -0.92 -6.10 36.01
C ALA A 78 -2.43 -6.27 35.83
N ALA A 79 -3.17 -5.59 36.71
CA ALA A 79 -4.61 -5.55 36.61
C ALA A 79 -5.03 -4.88 35.29
N HIS A 80 -6.06 -5.41 34.65
CA HIS A 80 -6.49 -4.95 33.34
C HIS A 80 -8.01 -4.86 33.21
N LEU A 81 -8.45 -3.98 32.31
CA LEU A 81 -9.82 -3.81 31.90
C LEU A 81 -9.98 -4.30 30.46
N LYS A 82 -10.98 -5.16 30.22
CA LYS A 82 -11.32 -5.59 28.87
C LYS A 82 -12.21 -4.53 28.22
N ILE A 83 -11.78 -3.99 27.09
CA ILE A 83 -12.48 -2.97 26.33
C ILE A 83 -13.00 -3.61 25.04
N ALA A 84 -14.30 -3.49 24.78
CA ALA A 84 -14.85 -3.87 23.49
C ALA A 84 -14.38 -2.87 22.43
N TYR A 85 -13.89 -3.36 21.30
CA TYR A 85 -13.47 -2.51 20.21
C TYR A 85 -14.69 -1.87 19.55
N ASN A 86 -14.71 -0.55 19.44
CA ASN A 86 -15.62 0.15 18.57
C ASN A 86 -14.88 0.60 17.31
N LYS A 87 -15.50 0.48 16.13
CA LYS A 87 -14.89 0.89 14.84
C LYS A 87 -14.52 2.37 14.77
N LEU A 88 -15.08 3.18 15.67
CA LEU A 88 -14.81 4.61 15.78
C LEU A 88 -13.74 4.94 16.84
N ASP A 89 -13.23 3.94 17.56
CA ASP A 89 -12.16 4.15 18.53
C ASP A 89 -10.83 4.35 17.79
N ASN A 90 -10.16 5.45 18.13
CA ASN A 90 -8.80 5.71 17.69
C ASN A 90 -7.84 5.47 18.86
N TYR A 91 -6.81 4.65 18.63
CA TYR A 91 -5.79 4.35 19.63
C TYR A 91 -4.49 5.08 19.26
N TYR A 92 -4.14 6.05 20.11
CA TYR A 92 -2.98 6.89 19.93
C TYR A 92 -1.86 6.42 20.84
N GLY A 93 -0.77 5.92 20.25
CA GLY A 93 0.40 5.42 20.95
C GLY A 93 1.43 6.51 21.22
N PHE A 94 2.05 6.46 22.41
CA PHE A 94 2.99 7.47 22.88
C PHE A 94 4.39 6.91 23.12
N GLU A 95 4.48 5.78 23.82
CA GLU A 95 5.75 5.13 24.13
C GLU A 95 5.67 3.61 23.85
N GLU A 96 6.84 3.03 23.61
CA GLU A 96 7.02 1.59 23.42
C GLU A 96 7.78 1.00 24.59
N PHE A 97 7.23 -0.08 25.14
CA PHE A 97 7.87 -0.98 26.09
C PHE A 97 8.10 -2.33 25.40
N ASP A 98 8.69 -3.29 26.09
CA ASP A 98 9.01 -4.61 25.51
C ASP A 98 7.77 -5.23 24.82
N ASP A 99 6.75 -5.54 25.62
CA ASP A 99 5.50 -6.19 25.15
C ASP A 99 4.32 -5.24 25.03
N PHE A 100 4.50 -3.94 25.34
CA PHE A 100 3.40 -2.98 25.45
C PHE A 100 3.64 -1.70 24.64
N TYR A 101 2.53 -1.06 24.28
CA TYR A 101 2.47 0.36 23.93
C TYR A 101 1.78 1.11 25.07
N SER A 102 2.23 2.32 25.42
CA SER A 102 1.35 3.25 26.14
C SER A 102 0.43 3.96 25.16
N ILE A 103 -0.82 4.14 25.56
CA ILE A 103 -1.83 4.86 24.80
C ILE A 103 -2.50 5.95 25.62
N HIS A 104 -2.90 7.01 24.95
CA HIS A 104 -3.81 8.01 25.52
C HIS A 104 -5.22 7.73 24.98
N TYR A 105 -6.12 7.28 25.86
CA TYR A 105 -7.48 6.90 25.49
C TYR A 105 -8.52 7.86 26.09
N SER A 106 -9.34 8.45 25.23
CA SER A 106 -10.44 9.33 25.60
C SER A 106 -11.70 8.51 25.87
N ILE A 107 -12.15 8.45 27.12
CA ILE A 107 -13.34 7.68 27.49
C ILE A 107 -14.58 8.37 26.90
N ASN A 108 -15.39 7.62 26.15
CA ASN A 108 -16.57 8.14 25.44
C ASN A 108 -16.25 9.32 24.51
N ASN A 109 -15.06 9.33 23.88
CA ASN A 109 -14.59 10.40 23.01
C ASN A 109 -14.55 11.79 23.68
N ASN A 110 -14.40 11.82 25.01
CA ASN A 110 -14.23 13.07 25.76
C ASN A 110 -12.75 13.28 26.13
N ILE A 111 -12.09 14.21 25.43
CA ILE A 111 -10.66 14.54 25.61
C ILE A 111 -10.35 14.98 27.06
N SER A 112 -11.28 15.67 27.72
CA SER A 112 -11.16 16.08 29.13
C SER A 112 -11.25 14.92 30.11
N ASN A 113 -11.65 13.72 29.64
CA ASN A 113 -11.74 12.50 30.42
C ASN A 113 -10.89 11.39 29.76
N SER A 114 -9.58 11.60 29.78
CA SER A 114 -8.62 10.69 29.17
C SER A 114 -7.75 9.99 30.20
N ILE A 115 -7.34 8.77 29.85
CA ILE A 115 -6.47 7.92 30.67
C ILE A 115 -5.24 7.49 29.87
N GLU A 116 -4.15 7.28 30.59
CA GLU A 116 -3.03 6.48 30.10
C GLU A 116 -3.34 5.01 30.39
N ALA A 117 -3.26 4.18 29.35
CA ALA A 117 -3.38 2.73 29.46
C ALA A 117 -2.23 2.06 28.71
N PHE A 118 -1.89 0.84 29.11
CA PHE A 118 -0.90 0.03 28.41
C PHE A 118 -1.61 -1.08 27.64
N VAL A 119 -1.25 -1.29 26.38
CA VAL A 119 -1.86 -2.30 25.51
C VAL A 119 -0.81 -3.22 24.93
N LEU A 120 -1.16 -4.50 24.74
CA LEU A 120 -0.20 -5.49 24.27
C LEU A 120 0.12 -5.33 22.78
N LYS A 121 1.40 -5.47 22.41
CA LYS A 121 1.85 -5.54 21.01
C LYS A 121 1.31 -6.76 20.27
N SER A 122 0.87 -7.80 20.98
CA SER A 122 0.18 -8.95 20.38
C SER A 122 -1.28 -8.66 19.99
N GLU A 123 -1.87 -7.60 20.54
CA GLU A 123 -3.26 -7.19 20.28
C GLU A 123 -3.34 -6.00 19.31
N PHE A 124 -2.25 -5.25 19.19
CA PHE A 124 -2.15 -4.04 18.39
C PHE A 124 -0.95 -4.05 17.46
N THR A 125 -1.13 -3.49 16.28
CA THR A 125 -0.06 -3.21 15.31
C THR A 125 0.08 -1.70 15.15
N ALA A 126 1.29 -1.18 15.30
CA ALA A 126 1.56 0.23 15.06
C ALA A 126 1.50 0.57 13.57
N ALA A 127 1.14 1.81 13.25
CA ALA A 127 0.99 2.28 11.87
C ALA A 127 2.22 2.00 11.01
N PHE A 128 3.43 2.18 11.55
CA PHE A 128 4.69 1.93 10.83
C PHE A 128 4.97 0.44 10.58
N ASP A 129 4.35 -0.47 11.35
CA ASP A 129 4.52 -1.93 11.26
C ASP A 129 3.37 -2.63 10.50
N LEU A 130 2.37 -1.89 10.03
CA LEU A 130 1.28 -2.45 9.23
C LEU A 130 1.79 -3.16 7.97
N THR A 131 1.10 -4.22 7.58
CA THR A 131 1.37 -5.01 6.37
C THR A 131 0.09 -5.21 5.57
N LEU A 132 0.22 -5.70 4.33
CA LEU A 132 -0.93 -6.10 3.50
C LEU A 132 -1.42 -7.52 3.82
N GLN A 133 -0.84 -8.19 4.81
CA GLN A 133 -1.19 -9.57 5.13
C GLN A 133 -2.65 -9.69 5.60
N GLY A 134 -3.40 -10.54 4.90
CA GLY A 134 -4.83 -10.76 5.16
C GLY A 134 -5.75 -9.61 4.72
N VAL A 135 -5.21 -8.63 3.97
CA VAL A 135 -6.01 -7.59 3.32
C VAL A 135 -6.53 -8.10 1.98
N ASP A 136 -7.80 -7.84 1.67
CA ASP A 136 -8.37 -8.16 0.35
C ASP A 136 -7.88 -7.15 -0.70
N LEU A 137 -6.79 -7.49 -1.38
CA LEU A 137 -6.20 -6.66 -2.43
C LEU A 137 -7.07 -6.58 -3.70
N TYR A 138 -8.06 -7.46 -3.86
CA TYR A 138 -8.96 -7.42 -5.02
C TYR A 138 -9.98 -6.29 -4.91
N GLU A 139 -10.21 -5.75 -3.72
CA GLU A 139 -11.17 -4.66 -3.53
C GLU A 139 -10.72 -3.41 -4.30
N ILE A 140 -11.59 -2.95 -5.19
CA ILE A 140 -11.43 -1.70 -5.94
C ILE A 140 -12.68 -0.86 -5.75
N ARG A 141 -12.52 0.47 -5.77
CA ARG A 141 -13.68 1.37 -5.70
C ARG A 141 -14.42 1.43 -7.03
N SER A 142 -13.67 1.47 -8.11
CA SER A 142 -14.16 1.63 -9.46
C SER A 142 -13.11 1.16 -10.48
N SER A 143 -13.58 0.97 -11.70
CA SER A 143 -12.71 0.74 -12.85
C SER A 143 -13.34 1.33 -14.11
N VAL A 144 -12.50 1.59 -15.11
CA VAL A 144 -12.93 1.88 -16.48
C VAL A 144 -12.20 0.92 -17.39
N PHE A 145 -12.94 0.15 -18.19
CA PHE A 145 -12.36 -0.77 -19.15
C PHE A 145 -12.93 -0.48 -20.54
N LYS A 146 -12.05 -0.10 -21.48
CA LYS A 146 -12.44 0.31 -22.84
C LYS A 146 -13.64 1.29 -22.85
N LYS A 147 -13.53 2.35 -22.05
CA LYS A 147 -14.56 3.41 -21.85
C LYS A 147 -15.83 2.98 -21.12
N SER A 148 -15.94 1.72 -20.68
CA SER A 148 -17.06 1.26 -19.84
C SER A 148 -16.67 1.39 -18.37
N GLN A 149 -17.38 2.25 -17.64
CA GLN A 149 -17.17 2.43 -16.21
C GLN A 149 -17.93 1.37 -15.40
N ASP A 150 -17.27 0.81 -14.40
CA ASP A 150 -17.85 -0.08 -13.40
C ASP A 150 -17.56 0.43 -11.99
N VAL A 151 -18.64 0.79 -11.28
CA VAL A 151 -18.64 1.21 -9.87
C VAL A 151 -19.39 0.22 -8.97
N LYS A 152 -19.88 -0.89 -9.53
CA LYS A 152 -20.77 -1.86 -8.86
C LYS A 152 -20.04 -3.12 -8.43
N ASN A 153 -19.24 -3.75 -9.31
CA ASN A 153 -18.65 -5.05 -8.99
C ASN A 153 -17.50 -4.95 -7.97
N LYS A 154 -16.87 -3.77 -7.86
CA LYS A 154 -15.87 -3.41 -6.84
C LYS A 154 -14.75 -4.44 -6.62
N SER A 155 -14.41 -5.21 -7.65
CA SER A 155 -13.38 -6.25 -7.60
C SER A 155 -12.49 -6.22 -8.84
N PHE A 156 -11.18 -6.35 -8.63
CA PHE A 156 -10.17 -6.47 -9.69
C PHE A 156 -10.20 -7.83 -10.40
N SER A 157 -10.90 -8.83 -9.86
CA SER A 157 -10.94 -10.20 -10.42
C SER A 157 -11.46 -10.28 -11.85
N THR A 158 -12.18 -9.25 -12.32
CA THR A 158 -12.60 -9.07 -13.71
C THR A 158 -11.40 -8.94 -14.66
N TYR A 159 -10.35 -8.25 -14.23
CA TYR A 159 -9.22 -7.84 -15.08
C TYR A 159 -7.98 -8.71 -14.88
N GLY A 160 -7.80 -9.28 -13.69
CA GLY A 160 -6.58 -10.00 -13.36
C GLY A 160 -6.56 -10.55 -11.95
N THR A 161 -5.35 -10.83 -11.46
CA THR A 161 -5.06 -11.19 -10.08
C THR A 161 -4.11 -10.17 -9.47
N ILE A 162 -4.26 -9.93 -8.18
CA ILE A 162 -3.34 -9.09 -7.40
C ILE A 162 -2.97 -9.82 -6.11
N THR A 163 -1.68 -9.84 -5.79
CA THR A 163 -1.16 -10.51 -4.59
C THR A 163 0.00 -9.74 -4.00
N GLU A 164 0.16 -9.80 -2.67
CA GLU A 164 1.41 -9.44 -2.01
C GLU A 164 2.47 -10.52 -2.32
N VAL A 165 3.71 -10.08 -2.57
CA VAL A 165 4.87 -10.94 -2.85
C VAL A 165 6.02 -10.58 -1.92
N SER A 166 7.00 -11.49 -1.81
CA SER A 166 8.21 -11.20 -1.05
C SER A 166 9.08 -10.14 -1.72
N GLU A 167 9.84 -9.40 -0.92
CA GLU A 167 10.88 -8.47 -1.42
C GLU A 167 11.87 -9.17 -2.35
N GLN A 168 12.20 -10.43 -2.07
CA GLN A 168 13.11 -11.22 -2.89
C GLN A 168 12.53 -11.51 -4.28
N GLU A 169 11.25 -11.84 -4.39
CA GLU A 169 10.57 -12.01 -5.69
C GLU A 169 10.56 -10.68 -6.45
N PHE A 170 10.17 -9.58 -5.78
CA PHE A 170 10.14 -8.25 -6.37
C PHE A 170 11.50 -7.84 -6.93
N LYS A 171 12.58 -7.97 -6.15
CA LYS A 171 13.96 -7.67 -6.59
C LYS A 171 14.39 -8.55 -7.76
N THR A 172 14.04 -9.83 -7.73
CA THR A 172 14.35 -10.77 -8.81
C THR A 172 13.64 -10.39 -10.10
N ALA A 173 12.37 -9.96 -10.02
CA ALA A 173 11.59 -9.50 -11.16
C ALA A 173 12.10 -8.14 -11.68
N SER A 174 12.50 -7.23 -10.81
CA SER A 174 13.04 -5.91 -11.17
C SER A 174 14.28 -6.01 -12.05
N ASN A 175 15.17 -6.97 -11.77
CA ASN A 175 16.35 -7.25 -12.59
C ASN A 175 16.02 -7.79 -14.00
N LYS A 176 14.76 -8.16 -14.26
CA LYS A 176 14.27 -8.72 -15.53
C LYS A 176 13.14 -7.89 -16.14
N ARG A 177 12.95 -6.66 -15.66
CA ARG A 177 11.93 -5.75 -16.19
C ARG A 177 12.08 -5.57 -17.71
N ILE A 178 10.96 -5.41 -18.41
CA ILE A 178 10.90 -5.27 -19.87
C ILE A 178 10.32 -3.93 -20.32
N ASP A 179 9.83 -3.13 -19.37
CA ASP A 179 9.52 -1.74 -19.63
C ASP A 179 10.82 -0.94 -19.80
N GLU A 180 10.76 0.06 -20.67
CA GLU A 180 11.94 0.87 -20.93
C GLU A 180 12.28 1.76 -19.73
N VAL A 181 13.56 2.14 -19.67
CA VAL A 181 14.08 3.12 -18.73
C VAL A 181 14.24 4.44 -19.49
N LEU A 182 13.72 5.53 -18.93
CA LEU A 182 13.98 6.86 -19.45
C LEU A 182 15.46 7.19 -19.30
N ILE A 183 16.10 7.63 -20.38
CA ILE A 183 17.53 7.96 -20.39
C ILE A 183 17.72 9.47 -20.45
N LYS A 184 18.77 10.01 -19.82
CA LYS A 184 19.09 11.44 -19.97
C LYS A 184 19.55 11.72 -21.39
N ASP A 185 18.89 12.66 -22.06
CA ASP A 185 19.34 13.18 -23.36
C ASP A 185 20.27 14.38 -23.14
N PRO A 186 21.57 14.28 -23.46
CA PRO A 186 22.53 15.38 -23.26
C PRO A 186 22.24 16.60 -24.14
N HIS A 187 21.37 16.46 -25.15
CA HIS A 187 20.94 17.57 -26.00
C HIS A 187 19.89 18.44 -25.33
N VAL A 188 19.28 17.98 -24.22
CA VAL A 188 18.31 18.77 -23.46
C VAL A 188 19.04 19.55 -22.37
N ILE A 189 18.98 20.87 -22.43
CA ILE A 189 19.60 21.76 -21.46
C ILE A 189 18.58 22.75 -20.88
N LEU A 190 18.83 23.18 -19.65
CA LEU A 190 18.16 24.31 -19.04
C LEU A 190 19.03 25.56 -19.24
N GLU A 191 18.50 26.56 -19.94
CA GLU A 191 19.17 27.86 -20.12
C GLU A 191 18.28 28.97 -19.58
N GLY A 192 18.68 29.52 -18.42
CA GLY A 192 17.80 30.39 -17.64
C GLY A 192 16.56 29.61 -17.21
N ASN A 193 15.38 30.14 -17.52
CA ASN A 193 14.09 29.51 -17.22
C ASN A 193 13.48 28.92 -18.51
N LYS A 194 14.25 28.17 -19.32
CA LYS A 194 13.77 27.57 -20.59
C LYS A 194 14.45 26.23 -20.84
N TRP A 195 13.65 25.21 -21.13
CA TRP A 195 14.14 23.90 -21.56
C TRP A 195 14.33 23.87 -23.07
N LEU A 196 15.57 23.67 -23.50
CA LEU A 196 15.99 23.72 -24.90
C LEU A 196 16.55 22.38 -25.33
N TYR A 197 16.27 22.00 -26.58
CA TYR A 197 16.95 20.92 -27.29
C TYR A 197 17.99 21.51 -28.23
N ILE A 198 19.24 21.04 -28.15
CA ILE A 198 20.32 21.40 -29.07
C ILE A 198 20.49 20.28 -30.09
N ASN A 199 20.17 20.55 -31.36
CA ASN A 199 20.42 19.56 -32.40
C ASN A 199 21.92 19.47 -32.76
N SER A 200 22.27 18.48 -33.59
CA SER A 200 23.65 18.23 -34.04
C SER A 200 24.28 19.39 -34.82
N THR A 201 23.50 20.39 -35.23
CA THR A 201 23.93 21.59 -35.97
C THR A 201 23.89 22.85 -35.10
N THR A 202 23.87 22.70 -33.76
CA THR A 202 23.82 23.76 -32.74
C THR A 202 22.56 24.64 -32.70
N GLU A 203 21.53 24.29 -33.48
CA GLU A 203 20.25 24.99 -33.40
C GLU A 203 19.54 24.63 -32.08
N LYS A 204 19.05 25.67 -31.40
CA LYS A 204 18.28 25.55 -30.16
C LYS A 204 16.79 25.54 -30.48
N LYS A 205 16.10 24.47 -30.13
CA LYS A 205 14.64 24.36 -30.20
C LYS A 205 14.07 24.41 -28.79
N LEU A 206 13.08 25.26 -28.58
CA LEU A 206 12.34 25.29 -27.32
C LEU A 206 11.49 24.02 -27.21
N ILE A 207 11.63 23.29 -26.09
CA ILE A 207 10.81 22.11 -25.81
C ILE A 207 9.57 22.52 -25.01
N THR A 208 9.79 23.20 -23.89
CA THR A 208 8.72 23.73 -23.04
C THR A 208 9.11 25.10 -22.48
N GLN A 209 8.09 25.93 -22.25
CA GLN A 209 8.22 27.28 -21.70
C GLN A 209 8.26 27.16 -20.18
N HIS A 210 9.47 27.29 -19.63
CA HIS A 210 9.77 27.50 -18.22
C HIS A 210 10.05 26.26 -17.35
N GLU A 211 11.13 26.35 -16.58
CA GLU A 211 11.36 25.56 -15.36
C GLU A 211 10.27 25.89 -14.33
N ASN A 212 9.78 27.13 -14.31
CA ASN A 212 8.65 27.56 -13.49
C ASN A 212 7.66 28.47 -14.26
N VAL A 213 6.38 28.10 -14.32
CA VAL A 213 5.28 28.87 -14.93
C VAL A 213 4.34 29.36 -13.83
N SER A 214 4.13 30.66 -13.72
CA SER A 214 3.05 31.19 -12.88
C SER A 214 1.71 30.98 -13.61
N THR A 215 0.82 30.22 -13.00
CA THR A 215 -0.55 30.00 -13.45
C THR A 215 -1.55 30.59 -12.46
N GLU A 216 -2.84 30.63 -12.81
CA GLU A 216 -3.90 31.00 -11.86
C GLU A 216 -3.92 30.09 -10.63
N ASP A 217 -3.50 28.83 -10.79
CA ASP A 217 -3.46 27.79 -9.76
C ASP A 217 -2.09 27.71 -9.04
N GLY A 218 -1.22 28.72 -9.21
CA GLY A 218 0.08 28.80 -8.57
C GLY A 218 1.27 28.52 -9.48
N LEU A 219 2.44 28.27 -8.88
CA LEU A 219 3.69 28.06 -9.58
C LEU A 219 3.85 26.59 -9.99
N LEU A 220 3.82 26.32 -11.30
CA LEU A 220 4.11 25.01 -11.87
C LEU A 220 5.60 24.88 -12.17
N SER A 221 6.24 23.84 -11.64
CA SER A 221 7.65 23.52 -11.89
C SER A 221 7.80 22.33 -12.85
N TYR A 222 8.77 22.42 -13.75
CA TYR A 222 9.09 21.40 -14.76
C TYR A 222 10.49 20.84 -14.56
N GLU A 223 10.58 19.58 -14.16
CA GLU A 223 11.83 18.83 -13.99
C GLU A 223 12.05 17.89 -15.18
N TYR A 224 13.18 18.00 -15.88
CA TYR A 224 13.50 17.08 -16.96
C TYR A 224 13.86 15.68 -16.44
N ILE A 225 13.07 14.67 -16.81
CA ILE A 225 13.25 13.28 -16.38
C ILE A 225 14.15 12.51 -17.34
N GLY A 226 13.87 12.56 -18.64
CA GLY A 226 14.64 11.85 -19.66
C GLY A 226 13.90 11.74 -20.99
N VAL A 227 14.44 11.01 -21.94
CA VAL A 227 13.80 10.64 -23.20
C VAL A 227 13.36 9.18 -23.16
N SER A 228 12.21 8.90 -23.75
CA SER A 228 11.75 7.55 -24.08
C SER A 228 12.46 7.06 -25.35
N PRO A 229 13.31 6.01 -25.30
CA PRO A 229 13.95 5.47 -26.50
C PRO A 229 12.96 4.90 -27.52
N TYR A 230 11.83 4.38 -27.06
CA TYR A 230 10.81 3.80 -27.94
C TYR A 230 9.89 4.85 -28.56
N LEU A 231 9.38 5.79 -27.75
CA LEU A 231 8.45 6.83 -28.22
C LEU A 231 9.17 8.01 -28.88
N TYR A 232 10.45 8.19 -28.60
CA TYR A 232 11.25 9.37 -28.99
C TYR A 232 10.68 10.69 -28.45
N LEU A 233 10.09 10.65 -27.26
CA LEU A 233 9.48 11.78 -26.57
C LEU A 233 10.30 12.15 -25.33
N GLN A 234 10.50 13.45 -25.11
CA GLN A 234 11.13 14.01 -23.91
C GLN A 234 10.09 14.05 -22.79
N VAL A 235 10.44 13.57 -21.61
CA VAL A 235 9.56 13.45 -20.46
C VAL A 235 9.96 14.44 -19.39
N PHE A 236 9.00 15.23 -18.95
CA PHE A 236 9.14 16.19 -17.86
C PHE A 236 8.17 15.84 -16.76
N LYS A 237 8.62 15.97 -15.51
CA LYS A 237 7.77 15.91 -14.34
C LYS A 237 7.27 17.31 -14.04
N GLU A 238 5.96 17.46 -13.95
CA GLU A 238 5.26 18.67 -13.59
C GLU A 238 4.78 18.57 -12.15
N SER A 239 5.07 19.58 -11.34
CA SER A 239 4.63 19.67 -9.94
C SER A 239 4.23 21.09 -9.60
N SER A 240 3.20 21.27 -8.76
CA SER A 240 2.84 22.56 -8.18
C SER A 240 3.27 22.63 -6.72
N MET A 241 3.54 23.83 -6.21
CA MET A 241 3.63 24.02 -4.75
C MET A 241 2.25 24.01 -4.07
N GLU A 242 1.18 24.26 -4.83
CA GLU A 242 -0.18 24.41 -4.32
C GLU A 242 -0.93 23.07 -4.25
N THR A 243 -0.47 22.06 -5.00
CA THR A 243 -1.06 20.72 -5.02
C THR A 243 0.01 19.65 -4.85
N SER A 244 -0.34 18.54 -4.21
CA SER A 244 0.54 17.36 -4.13
C SER A 244 0.55 16.54 -5.43
N ASP A 245 -0.30 16.91 -6.40
CA ASP A 245 -0.44 16.18 -7.65
C ASP A 245 0.81 16.40 -8.52
N THR A 246 1.30 15.31 -9.10
CA THR A 246 2.45 15.32 -9.99
C THR A 246 2.04 14.67 -11.31
N TYR A 247 2.38 15.33 -12.41
CA TYR A 247 2.13 14.81 -13.76
C TYR A 247 3.44 14.58 -14.49
N TYR A 248 3.42 13.70 -15.49
CA TYR A 248 4.56 13.48 -16.38
C TYR A 248 4.13 13.76 -17.80
N SER A 249 4.64 14.84 -18.37
CA SER A 249 4.29 15.31 -19.71
C SER A 249 5.34 14.94 -20.73
N PHE A 250 4.87 14.67 -21.94
CA PHE A 250 5.69 14.14 -23.02
C PHE A 250 5.73 15.13 -24.18
N TYR A 251 6.94 15.44 -24.63
CA TYR A 251 7.20 16.46 -25.63
C TYR A 251 7.93 15.89 -26.84
N ASN A 252 7.45 16.26 -28.03
CA ASN A 252 8.12 15.97 -29.28
C ASN A 252 8.96 17.16 -29.71
N VAL A 253 10.29 16.97 -29.76
CA VAL A 253 11.27 18.00 -30.17
C VAL A 253 11.04 18.52 -31.61
N LYS A 254 10.34 17.75 -32.45
CA LYS A 254 10.09 18.09 -33.86
C LYS A 254 8.80 18.88 -34.09
N SER A 255 7.88 18.94 -33.12
CA SER A 255 6.57 19.59 -33.30
C SER A 255 6.44 20.85 -32.46
N THR A 256 5.83 21.88 -33.05
CA THR A 256 5.44 23.12 -32.37
C THR A 256 4.02 23.07 -31.80
N ALA A 257 3.28 21.98 -32.02
CA ALA A 257 1.95 21.77 -31.46
C ALA A 257 2.05 21.24 -30.03
N ASN A 258 1.37 21.91 -29.09
CA ASN A 258 1.17 21.40 -27.73
C ASN A 258 0.43 20.06 -27.81
N PHE A 259 1.14 18.95 -27.64
CA PHE A 259 0.53 17.64 -27.51
C PHE A 259 0.32 17.36 -26.03
N GLN A 260 -0.94 17.21 -25.63
CA GLN A 260 -1.34 16.98 -24.25
C GLN A 260 -1.22 15.50 -23.90
N LEU A 261 -0.02 14.92 -24.06
CA LEU A 261 0.27 13.57 -23.59
C LEU A 261 0.89 13.67 -22.20
N PHE A 262 0.15 13.25 -21.19
CA PHE A 262 0.61 13.24 -19.81
C PHE A 262 0.09 12.02 -19.06
N THR A 263 0.81 11.62 -18.01
CA THR A 263 0.39 10.60 -17.04
C THR A 263 0.34 11.18 -15.63
N ALA A 264 -0.61 10.74 -14.81
CA ALA A 264 -0.73 11.20 -13.41
C ALA A 264 0.29 10.55 -12.46
N GLY A 265 1.23 9.75 -12.98
CA GLY A 265 2.30 9.12 -12.22
C GLY A 265 3.47 8.79 -13.14
N TYR A 266 4.57 8.29 -12.55
CA TYR A 266 5.76 7.94 -13.33
C TYR A 266 5.38 6.93 -14.43
N PRO A 267 5.74 7.18 -15.69
CA PRO A 267 5.29 6.34 -16.79
C PRO A 267 6.12 5.06 -16.89
N GLN A 268 5.44 3.91 -16.87
CA GLN A 268 6.02 2.63 -17.26
C GLN A 268 5.61 2.35 -18.70
N ILE A 269 6.59 2.44 -19.61
CA ILE A 269 6.37 2.31 -21.05
C ILE A 269 6.76 0.89 -21.45
N LEU A 270 5.83 0.17 -22.07
CA LEU A 270 6.01 -1.21 -22.51
C LEU A 270 6.04 -1.25 -24.06
N PRO A 271 7.23 -1.22 -24.69
CA PRO A 271 7.38 -1.08 -26.15
C PRO A 271 6.63 -2.15 -26.95
N LYS A 272 6.70 -3.41 -26.51
CA LYS A 272 6.10 -4.54 -27.24
C LYS A 272 4.58 -4.45 -27.38
N LYS A 273 3.93 -3.72 -26.48
CA LYS A 273 2.47 -3.51 -26.48
C LYS A 273 2.08 -2.10 -26.90
N ASN A 274 3.05 -1.22 -27.09
CA ASN A 274 2.82 0.21 -27.28
C ASN A 274 1.98 0.81 -26.14
N TRP A 275 2.22 0.34 -24.90
CA TRP A 275 1.51 0.81 -23.72
C TRP A 275 2.31 1.84 -22.96
N ILE A 276 1.58 2.81 -22.41
CA ILE A 276 2.04 3.67 -21.33
C ILE A 276 1.10 3.39 -20.15
N SER A 277 1.66 2.94 -19.05
CA SER A 277 0.94 2.77 -17.80
C SER A 277 1.50 3.67 -16.72
N TYR A 278 0.70 3.91 -15.68
CA TYR A 278 1.17 4.53 -14.45
C TYR A 278 0.44 3.94 -13.25
N ILE A 279 1.07 4.05 -12.09
CA ILE A 279 0.43 3.85 -10.79
C ILE A 279 0.74 5.05 -9.89
N VAL A 280 -0.28 5.61 -9.25
CA VAL A 280 -0.12 6.79 -8.37
C VAL A 280 -1.05 6.70 -7.16
N SER A 281 -0.62 7.20 -6.01
CA SER A 281 -1.48 7.37 -4.85
C SER A 281 -2.51 8.47 -5.12
N ASN A 282 -3.78 8.20 -4.87
CA ASN A 282 -4.82 9.23 -4.94
C ASN A 282 -5.00 9.94 -3.59
N ASN A 283 -5.67 11.09 -3.64
CA ASN A 283 -5.96 11.94 -2.47
C ASN A 283 -7.05 11.36 -1.54
N ASP A 284 -7.65 10.24 -1.92
CA ASP A 284 -8.63 9.52 -1.10
C ASP A 284 -7.92 8.32 -0.42
N VAL A 285 -8.47 7.12 -0.61
CA VAL A 285 -8.07 5.94 0.16
C VAL A 285 -6.88 5.16 -0.40
N GLY A 286 -6.52 5.23 -1.68
CA GLY A 286 -5.55 4.25 -2.22
C GLY A 286 -4.77 4.69 -3.44
N SER A 287 -4.75 3.85 -4.49
CA SER A 287 -3.93 4.08 -5.69
C SER A 287 -4.70 3.89 -6.97
N ASP A 288 -4.38 4.71 -7.96
CA ASP A 288 -4.89 4.63 -9.33
C ASP A 288 -3.87 3.90 -10.19
N PHE A 289 -4.32 2.87 -10.89
CA PHE A 289 -3.54 2.15 -11.90
C PHE A 289 -4.21 2.31 -13.26
N ALA A 290 -3.46 2.84 -14.23
CA ALA A 290 -3.97 3.07 -15.58
C ALA A 290 -3.04 2.46 -16.63
N ILE A 291 -3.63 2.00 -17.73
CA ILE A 291 -2.95 1.51 -18.92
C ILE A 291 -3.64 2.13 -20.13
N SER A 292 -2.85 2.80 -20.96
CA SER A 292 -3.29 3.36 -22.24
C SER A 292 -2.38 2.87 -23.36
N THR A 293 -2.90 2.78 -24.57
CA THR A 293 -2.08 2.55 -25.77
C THR A 293 -1.70 3.89 -26.37
N TYR A 294 -0.44 4.05 -26.75
CA TYR A 294 0.00 5.21 -27.52
C TYR A 294 -0.37 5.03 -28.98
N VAL A 295 -0.86 6.07 -29.65
CA VAL A 295 -1.18 6.06 -31.08
C VAL A 295 -0.29 7.10 -31.75
N ALA A 296 0.77 6.62 -32.42
CA ALA A 296 1.84 7.47 -32.94
C ALA A 296 1.34 8.42 -34.04
N GLU A 297 0.37 7.99 -34.85
CA GLU A 297 -0.19 8.78 -35.95
C GLU A 297 -0.95 10.01 -35.46
N SER A 298 -1.65 9.88 -34.33
CA SER A 298 -2.46 10.95 -33.73
C SER A 298 -1.80 11.62 -32.52
N TYR A 299 -0.60 11.16 -32.13
CA TYR A 299 0.12 11.60 -30.94
C TYR A 299 -0.76 11.60 -29.67
N ASN A 300 -1.58 10.56 -29.52
CA ASN A 300 -2.58 10.49 -28.47
C ASN A 300 -2.48 9.18 -27.65
N LEU A 301 -3.11 9.19 -26.48
CA LEU A 301 -3.34 8.00 -25.67
C LEU A 301 -4.78 7.53 -25.80
N GLU A 302 -4.97 6.23 -26.02
CA GLU A 302 -6.28 5.60 -25.91
C GLU A 302 -6.33 4.74 -24.64
N ASP A 303 -7.21 5.11 -23.71
CA ASP A 303 -7.36 4.42 -22.43
C ASP A 303 -7.88 3.00 -22.59
N LEU A 304 -7.14 2.03 -22.04
CA LEU A 304 -7.50 0.62 -22.07
C LEU A 304 -8.13 0.17 -20.75
N LEU A 305 -7.47 0.51 -19.64
CA LEU A 305 -7.87 0.13 -18.30
C LEU A 305 -7.51 1.23 -17.30
N TYR A 306 -8.44 1.54 -16.40
CA TYR A 306 -8.22 2.30 -15.18
C TYR A 306 -8.81 1.52 -14.01
N VAL A 307 -8.10 1.49 -12.88
CA VAL A 307 -8.50 0.82 -11.65
C VAL A 307 -8.16 1.70 -10.44
N ASN A 308 -9.13 1.91 -9.56
CA ASN A 308 -8.96 2.62 -8.30
C ASN A 308 -8.88 1.60 -7.14
N PHE A 309 -7.66 1.22 -6.75
CA PHE A 309 -7.40 0.34 -5.61
C PHE A 309 -7.60 1.09 -4.28
N THR A 310 -8.09 0.40 -3.25
CA THR A 310 -8.46 1.03 -1.95
C THR A 310 -7.57 0.65 -0.77
N LYS A 311 -6.60 -0.26 -0.99
CA LYS A 311 -5.89 -0.95 0.12
C LYS A 311 -4.41 -0.64 0.23
N PHE A 312 -3.83 0.06 -0.74
CA PHE A 312 -2.44 0.47 -0.69
C PHE A 312 -2.21 1.81 -1.39
N LYS A 313 -1.12 2.47 -1.01
CA LYS A 313 -0.55 3.67 -1.63
C LYS A 313 0.82 3.33 -2.25
N ILE A 314 1.15 3.90 -3.42
CA ILE A 314 2.47 3.68 -4.03
C ILE A 314 3.54 4.33 -3.15
N ALA A 315 4.66 3.64 -2.94
CA ALA A 315 5.80 4.19 -2.21
C ALA A 315 6.56 5.21 -3.05
N ASP A 316 6.88 4.83 -4.28
CA ASP A 316 7.57 5.64 -5.28
C ASP A 316 7.16 5.11 -6.67
N GLY A 317 6.67 5.99 -7.54
CA GLY A 317 6.25 5.61 -8.89
C GLY A 317 7.38 5.02 -9.75
N THR A 318 8.65 5.34 -9.44
CA THR A 318 9.81 4.76 -10.12
C THR A 318 10.09 3.31 -9.70
N LYS A 319 9.48 2.85 -8.59
CA LYS A 319 9.56 1.47 -8.08
C LYS A 319 8.39 0.61 -8.54
N ALA A 320 7.81 0.94 -9.69
CA ALA A 320 6.82 0.13 -10.37
C ALA A 320 7.31 -0.22 -11.78
N PHE A 321 7.05 -1.44 -12.24
CA PHE A 321 7.57 -1.93 -13.51
C PHE A 321 6.81 -3.11 -14.10
N TRP A 322 6.92 -3.29 -15.41
CA TRP A 322 6.48 -4.51 -16.10
C TRP A 322 7.59 -5.57 -16.13
N ALA A 323 7.32 -6.76 -15.60
CA ALA A 323 8.22 -7.91 -15.68
C ALA A 323 8.02 -8.74 -16.96
N ASP A 324 6.80 -8.72 -17.50
CA ASP A 324 6.44 -9.33 -18.77
C ASP A 324 5.20 -8.61 -19.37
N ASP A 325 4.61 -9.16 -20.43
CA ASP A 325 3.48 -8.58 -21.16
C ASP A 325 2.17 -8.47 -20.35
N GLU A 326 2.11 -9.08 -19.17
CA GLU A 326 0.90 -9.22 -18.35
C GLU A 326 1.15 -8.97 -16.86
N THR A 327 2.40 -8.97 -16.41
CA THR A 327 2.78 -8.91 -15.00
C THR A 327 3.45 -7.58 -14.66
N PHE A 328 2.82 -6.83 -13.77
CA PHE A 328 3.27 -5.56 -13.23
C PHE A 328 3.59 -5.69 -11.74
N TYR A 329 4.67 -5.08 -11.28
CA TYR A 329 5.07 -5.06 -9.87
C TYR A 329 5.11 -3.63 -9.36
N ALA A 330 4.88 -3.45 -8.07
CA ALA A 330 5.02 -2.16 -7.39
C ALA A 330 5.44 -2.33 -5.91
N GLU A 331 6.28 -1.42 -5.43
CA GLU A 331 6.51 -1.21 -3.99
C GLU A 331 5.44 -0.26 -3.44
N VAL A 332 4.74 -0.69 -2.39
CA VAL A 332 3.57 0.00 -1.84
C VAL A 332 3.59 0.03 -0.32
N TYR A 333 2.73 0.85 0.25
CA TYR A 333 2.43 0.91 1.67
C TYR A 333 0.94 0.65 1.93
N PRO A 334 0.57 -0.02 3.02
CA PRO A 334 -0.82 -0.05 3.48
C PRO A 334 -1.39 1.37 3.63
N THR A 335 -2.68 1.57 3.38
CA THR A 335 -3.27 2.93 3.34
C THR A 335 -3.27 3.64 4.67
N ASN A 336 -3.28 2.88 5.75
CA ASN A 336 -3.27 3.38 7.12
C ASN A 336 -1.86 3.35 7.75
N SER A 337 -0.81 3.00 6.99
CA SER A 337 0.55 3.06 7.53
C SER A 337 1.09 4.48 7.49
N ALA A 338 1.89 4.82 8.49
CA ALA A 338 2.53 6.12 8.62
C ALA A 338 3.91 5.94 9.25
N SER A 339 4.87 6.77 8.86
CA SER A 339 6.17 6.82 9.52
C SER A 339 6.02 7.49 10.89
N SER A 340 6.91 7.16 11.81
CA SER A 340 7.01 7.81 13.12
C SER A 340 8.44 8.27 13.36
N ASN A 341 8.68 9.00 14.44
CA ASN A 341 10.01 9.50 14.79
C ASN A 341 11.02 8.34 14.87
N GLY A 342 12.00 8.36 13.97
CA GLY A 342 13.02 7.30 13.87
C GLY A 342 12.55 5.98 13.24
N LYS A 343 11.28 5.86 12.84
CA LYS A 343 10.70 4.64 12.26
C LYS A 343 10.09 4.87 10.88
N LYS A 344 10.55 4.08 9.91
CA LYS A 344 10.00 4.09 8.55
C LYS A 344 8.80 3.16 8.45
N GLN A 345 7.89 3.48 7.55
CA GLN A 345 6.81 2.57 7.16
C GLN A 345 7.41 1.28 6.58
N LYS A 346 6.80 0.15 6.91
CA LYS A 346 7.14 -1.13 6.31
C LYS A 346 6.58 -1.20 4.89
N ALA A 347 7.48 -1.29 3.92
CA ALA A 347 7.09 -1.52 2.54
C ALA A 347 6.50 -2.92 2.35
N ALA A 348 5.50 -3.01 1.49
CA ALA A 348 4.97 -4.24 0.92
C ALA A 348 5.19 -4.23 -0.59
N PHE A 349 5.18 -5.40 -1.21
CA PHE A 349 5.41 -5.55 -2.64
C PHE A 349 4.22 -6.25 -3.25
N ILE A 350 3.64 -5.68 -4.30
CA ILE A 350 2.50 -6.27 -4.99
C ILE A 350 2.88 -6.72 -6.39
N LYS A 351 2.15 -7.74 -6.83
CA LYS A 351 2.18 -8.28 -8.19
C LYS A 351 0.77 -8.23 -8.75
N ILE A 352 0.58 -7.46 -9.81
CA ILE A 352 -0.64 -7.39 -10.60
C ILE A 352 -0.39 -8.23 -11.86
N LYS A 353 -1.20 -9.26 -12.08
CA LYS A 353 -1.17 -10.06 -13.30
C LYS A 353 -2.49 -9.90 -14.03
N LEU A 354 -2.44 -9.29 -15.22
CA LEU A 354 -3.61 -9.16 -16.08
C LEU A 354 -4.02 -10.53 -16.65
N LYS A 355 -5.31 -10.67 -16.99
CA LYS A 355 -5.77 -11.84 -17.75
C LYS A 355 -5.13 -11.85 -19.13
N ALA A 356 -4.76 -13.05 -19.57
CA ALA A 356 -4.32 -13.26 -20.94
C ALA A 356 -5.35 -12.71 -21.93
N ASP A 357 -4.88 -12.01 -22.95
CA ASP A 357 -5.71 -11.41 -24.00
C ASP A 357 -6.81 -10.45 -23.49
N LEU A 358 -6.68 -9.88 -22.28
CA LEU A 358 -7.66 -8.95 -21.70
C LEU A 358 -8.10 -7.87 -22.70
N PHE A 359 -7.15 -7.32 -23.45
CA PHE A 359 -7.41 -6.25 -24.39
C PHE A 359 -7.73 -6.71 -25.82
N ARG A 360 -7.61 -8.00 -26.16
CA ARG A 360 -7.97 -8.47 -27.50
C ARG A 360 -9.46 -8.22 -27.75
N MET A 361 -9.77 -7.59 -28.87
CA MET A 361 -11.14 -7.59 -29.36
C MET A 361 -11.47 -9.02 -29.80
N LYS A 362 -12.60 -9.58 -29.32
CA LYS A 362 -13.25 -10.65 -30.08
C LYS A 362 -13.47 -10.06 -31.47
N LYS A 363 -12.77 -10.56 -32.50
CA LYS A 363 -13.17 -10.29 -33.88
C LYS A 363 -14.65 -10.60 -33.94
N LYS A 364 -15.51 -9.59 -34.08
CA LYS A 364 -16.84 -9.84 -34.64
C LYS A 364 -16.54 -10.55 -35.94
N TYR A 365 -17.03 -11.77 -36.09
CA TYR A 365 -17.01 -12.47 -37.36
C TYR A 365 -17.74 -11.57 -38.35
N TYR A 366 -17.00 -10.70 -39.04
CA TYR A 366 -17.47 -10.07 -40.25
C TYR A 366 -17.56 -11.22 -41.25
N ASN A 367 -18.75 -11.75 -41.43
CA ASN A 367 -19.06 -12.66 -42.52
C ASN A 367 -19.42 -11.77 -43.73
N PRO A 368 -18.50 -11.55 -44.69
CA PRO A 368 -18.80 -10.73 -45.87
C PRO A 368 -19.92 -11.31 -46.74
N TYR A 369 -20.39 -12.53 -46.45
CA TYR A 369 -21.44 -13.22 -47.21
C TYR A 369 -22.83 -13.20 -46.54
N SER A 370 -23.03 -12.54 -45.38
CA SER A 370 -24.36 -12.53 -44.75
C SER A 370 -25.39 -11.62 -45.43
N ASN A 371 -24.96 -10.79 -46.39
CA ASN A 371 -25.82 -9.81 -47.07
C ASN A 371 -26.03 -10.13 -48.57
N TRP A 372 -25.71 -11.34 -49.02
CA TRP A 372 -26.07 -11.75 -50.38
C TRP A 372 -27.53 -12.24 -50.37
N PRO A 373 -28.43 -11.60 -51.13
CA PRO A 373 -29.77 -12.13 -51.32
C PRO A 373 -29.67 -13.42 -52.13
N ASN A 374 -30.37 -14.47 -51.69
CA ASN A 374 -30.62 -15.67 -52.48
C ASN A 374 -31.48 -15.34 -53.71
#